data_AF-A0A3S3NUK9-F1
#
_entry.id   AF-A0A3S3NUK9-F1
#
_cell.length_a   1.000
_cell.length_b   1.000
_cell.length_c   1.000
_cell.angle_alpha   90.00
_cell.angle_beta   90.00
_cell.angle_gamma   90.00
#
_symmetry.space_group_name_H-M   'P 1'
#
loop_
_entity.id
_entity.type
_entity.pdbx_description
1 polymer ?
#
loop_
_entity_poly.entity_id
_entity_poly.type
_entity_poly.pdbx_seq_one_letter_code
_entity_poly.pdbx_strand_id
1 'polypeptide(L)'
;MEINCKKKTKIIGISGVTCGGKTYLSEALKRSFVGSVIVNQDDYFREEDDPCHEWIDVSPVRKHQNWETLSSIDWSAFSTKISDILNGDHIHETGLILIEGHIIFNYDKFPFSFDRKYFVTLNKDECWQRRNVREYIPKDPDGYFDVCVWP
;
A
#
# COMPACT_ATOMS: atom_id res chain seq x y z
N MET A 1 -41.42 -12.87 -1.01
CA MET A 1 -40.01 -13.30 -1.04
C MET A 1 -39.19 -12.09 -1.43
N GLU A 2 -38.60 -11.41 -0.46
CA GLU A 2 -37.63 -10.35 -0.76
C GLU A 2 -36.33 -11.03 -1.18
N ILE A 3 -35.94 -10.80 -2.43
CA ILE A 3 -34.62 -11.16 -2.92
C ILE A 3 -33.65 -10.23 -2.18
N ASN A 4 -33.06 -10.73 -1.11
CA ASN A 4 -32.02 -10.01 -0.37
C ASN A 4 -30.77 -9.96 -1.25
N CYS A 5 -30.73 -9.01 -2.18
CA CYS A 5 -29.57 -8.76 -3.01
C CYS A 5 -28.49 -8.17 -2.09
N LYS A 6 -27.58 -8.99 -1.55
CA LYS A 6 -26.39 -8.51 -0.84
C LYS A 6 -25.73 -7.46 -1.74
N LYS A 7 -25.83 -6.18 -1.38
CA LYS A 7 -25.17 -5.10 -2.11
C LYS A 7 -23.67 -5.41 -2.12
N LYS A 8 -23.10 -5.44 -3.32
CA LYS A 8 -21.68 -5.73 -3.51
C LYS A 8 -20.85 -4.61 -2.89
N THR A 9 -20.10 -4.93 -1.84
CA THR A 9 -19.11 -4.03 -1.23
C THR A 9 -18.15 -3.48 -2.28
N LYS A 10 -17.81 -2.19 -2.19
CA LYS A 10 -16.90 -1.52 -3.11
C LYS A 10 -15.46 -1.62 -2.65
N ILE A 11 -14.58 -2.09 -3.55
CA ILE A 11 -13.15 -2.20 -3.31
C ILE A 11 -12.45 -1.04 -4.01
N ILE A 12 -11.81 -0.18 -3.23
CA ILE A 12 -11.17 1.04 -3.71
C ILE A 12 -9.68 0.93 -3.45
N GLY A 13 -8.90 1.05 -4.52
CA GLY A 13 -7.45 1.06 -4.45
C GLY A 13 -6.91 2.49 -4.41
N ILE A 14 -5.98 2.77 -3.51
CA ILE A 14 -5.30 4.06 -3.37
C ILE A 14 -3.80 3.80 -3.40
N SER A 15 -3.20 4.01 -4.57
CA SER A 15 -1.75 3.90 -4.77
C SER A 15 -1.13 5.27 -5.04
N GLY A 16 0.18 5.29 -5.26
CA GLY A 16 0.89 6.51 -5.62
C GLY A 16 2.22 6.68 -4.89
N VAL A 17 2.86 7.79 -5.20
CA VAL A 17 4.20 8.15 -4.71
C VAL A 17 4.28 8.11 -3.19
N THR A 18 5.46 7.76 -2.68
CA THR A 18 5.79 7.90 -1.25
C THR A 18 5.50 9.33 -0.76
N CYS A 19 5.10 9.46 0.50
CA CYS A 19 4.74 10.76 1.10
C CYS A 19 3.69 11.60 0.33
N GLY A 20 2.94 10.99 -0.60
CA GLY A 20 1.89 11.63 -1.39
C GLY A 20 0.61 11.97 -0.62
N GLY A 21 0.42 11.39 0.58
CA GLY A 21 -0.80 11.56 1.38
C GLY A 21 -1.86 10.46 1.18
N LYS A 22 -1.45 9.26 0.74
CA LYS A 22 -2.32 8.08 0.57
C LYS A 22 -3.12 7.76 1.84
N THR A 23 -2.42 7.56 2.96
CA THR A 23 -3.03 7.26 4.27
C THR A 23 -3.94 8.38 4.77
N TYR A 24 -3.60 9.64 4.46
CA TYR A 24 -4.49 10.75 4.78
C TYR A 24 -5.81 10.68 3.97
N LEU A 25 -5.72 10.38 2.66
CA LEU A 25 -6.87 10.23 1.78
C LEU A 25 -7.75 9.04 2.19
N SER A 26 -7.16 7.88 2.48
CA SER A 26 -7.91 6.70 2.91
C SER A 26 -8.61 6.93 4.25
N GLU A 27 -7.95 7.56 5.22
CA GLU A 27 -8.57 7.93 6.50
C GLU A 27 -9.69 8.99 6.33
N ALA A 28 -9.53 9.94 5.41
CA ALA A 28 -10.60 10.87 5.08
C ALA A 28 -11.82 10.17 4.48
N LEU A 29 -11.61 9.24 3.53
CA LEU A 29 -12.68 8.45 2.95
C LEU A 29 -13.35 7.57 4.01
N LYS A 30 -12.59 6.92 4.89
CA LYS A 30 -13.15 6.11 5.98
C LYS A 30 -14.06 6.92 6.91
N ARG A 31 -13.70 8.18 7.21
CA ARG A 31 -14.57 9.08 7.99
C ARG A 31 -15.85 9.47 7.25
N SER A 32 -15.77 9.66 5.93
CA SER A 32 -16.94 10.02 5.11
C SER A 32 -17.87 8.82 4.82
N PHE A 33 -17.33 7.61 4.75
CA PHE A 33 -18.06 6.38 4.44
C PHE A 33 -18.08 5.45 5.66
N VAL A 34 -19.08 5.63 6.52
CA VAL A 34 -19.24 4.84 7.76
C VAL A 34 -19.24 3.34 7.46
N GLY A 35 -18.49 2.59 8.27
CA GLY A 35 -18.28 1.14 8.11
C GLY A 35 -17.23 0.76 7.09
N SER A 36 -16.46 1.71 6.56
CA SER A 36 -15.29 1.42 5.74
C SER A 36 -14.14 0.83 6.57
N VAL A 37 -13.36 -0.01 5.91
CA VAL A 37 -12.14 -0.63 6.46
C VAL A 37 -10.96 -0.25 5.59
N ILE A 38 -9.80 -0.05 6.21
CA ILE A 38 -8.54 0.22 5.52
C ILE A 38 -7.63 -0.98 5.71
N VAL A 39 -6.98 -1.41 4.62
CA VAL A 39 -5.86 -2.34 4.62
C VAL A 39 -4.65 -1.59 4.07
N ASN A 40 -3.63 -1.39 4.91
CA ASN A 40 -2.42 -0.67 4.55
C ASN A 40 -1.31 -1.67 4.17
N GLN A 41 -0.75 -1.54 2.97
CA GLN A 41 0.34 -2.38 2.47
C GLN A 41 1.59 -2.27 3.36
N ASP A 42 1.85 -1.11 3.98
CA ASP A 42 3.03 -0.88 4.81
C ASP A 42 3.05 -1.77 6.06
N ASP A 43 1.89 -2.29 6.50
CA ASP A 43 1.79 -3.25 7.62
C ASP A 43 2.30 -4.66 7.25
N TYR A 44 2.65 -4.88 5.98
CA TYR A 44 3.01 -6.18 5.40
C TYR A 44 4.39 -6.17 4.75
N PHE A 45 5.25 -5.21 5.11
CA PHE A 45 6.67 -5.31 4.81
C PHE A 45 7.25 -6.56 5.46
N ARG A 46 8.17 -7.22 4.75
CA ARG A 46 8.96 -8.33 5.28
C ARG A 46 9.97 -7.83 6.29
N GLU A 47 10.40 -8.72 7.17
CA GLU A 47 11.49 -8.46 8.11
C GLU A 47 12.79 -8.10 7.38
N GLU A 48 13.67 -7.36 8.04
CA GLU A 48 14.90 -6.83 7.41
C GLU A 48 15.82 -7.94 6.85
N ASP A 49 15.86 -9.12 7.48
CA ASP A 49 16.71 -10.24 7.08
C ASP A 49 16.03 -11.26 6.15
N ASP A 50 14.80 -10.97 5.70
CA ASP A 50 14.07 -11.88 4.80
C ASP A 50 14.84 -12.08 3.48
N PRO A 51 15.09 -13.33 3.05
CA PRO A 51 15.87 -13.63 1.84
C PRO A 51 15.17 -13.20 0.54
N CYS A 52 13.87 -12.87 0.57
CA CYS A 52 13.15 -12.36 -0.59
C CYS A 52 13.49 -10.91 -0.94
N HIS A 53 14.16 -10.16 -0.06
CA HIS A 53 14.55 -8.78 -0.37
C HIS A 53 15.45 -8.75 -1.61
N GLU A 54 15.15 -7.80 -2.50
CA GLU A 54 16.10 -7.37 -3.50
C GLU A 54 17.11 -6.43 -2.83
N TRP A 55 18.40 -6.69 -3.01
CA TRP A 55 19.45 -5.93 -2.33
C TRP A 55 20.12 -4.96 -3.30
N ILE A 56 20.33 -3.73 -2.86
CA ILE A 56 21.11 -2.73 -3.57
C ILE A 56 22.47 -2.53 -2.89
N ASP A 57 23.49 -2.28 -3.71
CA ASP A 57 24.81 -1.90 -3.21
C ASP A 57 24.83 -0.40 -2.88
N VAL A 58 24.99 -0.07 -1.60
CA VAL A 58 25.12 1.34 -1.16
C VAL A 58 26.57 1.77 -1.06
N SER A 59 27.48 0.80 -0.92
CA SER A 59 28.94 0.98 -0.97
C SER A 59 29.60 -0.36 -1.32
N PRO A 60 30.91 -0.41 -1.61
CA PRO A 60 31.59 -1.68 -1.90
C PRO A 60 31.52 -2.75 -0.80
N VAL A 61 31.17 -2.37 0.44
CA VAL A 61 31.14 -3.27 1.61
C VAL A 61 29.78 -3.35 2.30
N ARG A 62 28.77 -2.62 1.82
CA ARG A 62 27.46 -2.54 2.46
C ARG A 62 26.35 -2.61 1.43
N LYS A 63 25.35 -3.43 1.74
CA LYS A 63 24.08 -3.52 1.01
C LYS A 63 22.94 -2.92 1.82
N HIS A 64 21.85 -2.62 1.14
CA HIS A 64 20.59 -2.19 1.73
C HIS A 64 19.44 -2.89 1.00
N GLN A 65 18.36 -3.17 1.70
CA GLN A 65 17.14 -3.76 1.14
C GLN A 65 16.46 -2.74 0.24
N ASN A 66 15.92 -3.19 -0.88
CA ASN A 66 15.05 -2.38 -1.70
C ASN A 66 13.60 -2.56 -1.24
N TRP A 67 13.11 -1.63 -0.45
CA TRP A 67 11.74 -1.62 0.08
C TRP A 67 10.68 -1.28 -0.97
N GLU A 68 11.07 -0.76 -2.13
CA GLU A 68 10.14 -0.26 -3.16
C GLU A 68 9.77 -1.33 -4.21
N THR A 69 10.12 -2.60 -3.97
CA THR A 69 9.85 -3.73 -4.90
C THR A 69 8.68 -4.57 -4.43
N LEU A 70 8.10 -5.37 -5.34
CA LEU A 70 7.10 -6.37 -4.95
C LEU A 70 7.67 -7.41 -3.98
N SER A 71 8.97 -7.69 -4.00
CA SER A 71 9.56 -8.73 -3.16
C SER A 71 9.64 -8.33 -1.70
N SER A 72 9.64 -7.02 -1.38
CA SER A 72 9.70 -6.48 -0.03
C SER A 72 8.41 -6.68 0.78
N ILE A 73 7.31 -7.08 0.14
CA ILE A 73 5.99 -7.25 0.75
C ILE A 73 5.64 -8.73 0.89
N ASP A 74 5.05 -9.10 2.03
CA ASP A 74 4.36 -10.37 2.19
C ASP A 74 2.94 -10.30 1.59
N TRP A 75 2.88 -10.45 0.26
CA TRP A 75 1.62 -10.48 -0.47
C TRP A 75 0.68 -11.62 -0.08
N SER A 76 1.21 -12.70 0.49
CA SER A 76 0.40 -13.82 0.97
C SER A 76 -0.41 -13.40 2.18
N ALA A 77 0.26 -12.82 3.18
CA ALA A 77 -0.38 -12.25 4.36
C ALA A 77 -1.32 -11.10 4.01
N PHE A 78 -0.90 -10.19 3.11
CA PHE A 78 -1.73 -9.07 2.65
C PHE A 78 -3.02 -9.55 1.96
N SER A 79 -2.90 -10.50 1.02
CA SER A 79 -4.06 -11.05 0.30
C SER A 79 -4.97 -11.86 1.21
N THR A 80 -4.41 -12.57 2.20
CA THR A 80 -5.19 -13.28 3.22
C THR A 80 -6.04 -12.31 4.02
N LYS A 81 -5.46 -11.20 4.52
CA LYS A 81 -6.22 -10.18 5.24
C LYS A 81 -7.37 -9.61 4.43
N ILE A 82 -7.13 -9.29 3.15
CA ILE A 82 -8.17 -8.76 2.28
C ILE A 82 -9.27 -9.81 2.05
N SER A 83 -8.89 -11.07 1.88
CA SER A 83 -9.85 -12.18 1.69
C SER A 83 -10.71 -12.39 2.93
N ASP A 84 -10.14 -12.32 4.12
CA ASP A 84 -10.88 -12.39 5.39
C ASP A 84 -11.91 -11.26 5.52
N ILE A 85 -11.54 -10.04 5.10
CA ILE A 85 -12.45 -8.89 5.08
C ILE A 85 -13.57 -9.09 4.07
N LEU A 86 -13.26 -9.59 2.87
CA LEU A 86 -14.24 -9.83 1.80
C LEU A 86 -15.24 -10.93 2.15
N ASN A 87 -14.79 -11.94 2.89
CA ASN A 87 -15.62 -13.06 3.34
C ASN A 87 -16.40 -12.76 4.63
N GLY A 88 -16.03 -11.72 5.37
CA GLY A 88 -16.71 -11.30 6.58
C GLY A 88 -18.05 -10.59 6.31
N ASP A 89 -19.01 -10.73 7.23
CA ASP A 89 -20.32 -10.07 7.16
C ASP A 89 -20.30 -8.63 7.76
N HIS A 90 -19.14 -7.98 7.80
CA HIS A 90 -18.89 -6.85 8.71
C HIS A 90 -18.97 -5.46 8.08
N ILE A 91 -19.24 -5.35 6.78
CA ILE A 91 -19.19 -4.05 6.10
C ILE A 91 -20.59 -3.46 6.02
N HIS A 92 -20.72 -2.25 6.58
CA HIS A 92 -21.95 -1.47 6.55
C HIS A 92 -22.42 -1.24 5.11
N GLU A 93 -23.72 -0.99 4.89
CA GLU A 93 -24.30 -0.83 3.56
C GLU A 93 -23.62 0.25 2.69
N THR A 94 -23.01 1.24 3.34
CA THR A 94 -22.27 2.36 2.73
C THR A 94 -20.74 2.23 2.81
N GLY A 95 -20.24 1.15 3.41
CA GLY A 95 -18.82 0.96 3.70
C GLY A 95 -18.00 0.60 2.45
N LEU A 96 -16.75 1.04 2.45
CA LEU A 96 -15.75 0.75 1.43
C LEU A 96 -14.67 -0.17 1.99
N ILE A 97 -14.10 -1.02 1.14
CA ILE A 97 -12.81 -1.66 1.41
C ILE A 97 -11.76 -0.79 0.74
N LEU A 98 -11.01 -0.06 1.55
CA LEU A 98 -9.92 0.81 1.10
C LEU A 98 -8.63 0.00 1.20
N ILE A 99 -7.99 -0.26 0.07
CA ILE A 99 -6.69 -0.93 0.02
C ILE A 99 -5.69 0.13 -0.44
N GLU A 100 -4.70 0.40 0.39
CA GLU A 100 -3.70 1.42 0.10
C GLU A 100 -2.28 0.88 0.20
N GLY A 101 -1.37 1.51 -0.55
CA GLY A 101 0.06 1.19 -0.55
C GLY A 101 0.73 1.80 -1.76
N HIS A 102 2.06 1.87 -1.79
CA HIS A 102 2.77 2.54 -2.88
C HIS A 102 2.85 1.71 -4.16
N ILE A 103 2.76 0.38 -4.07
CA ILE A 103 2.94 -0.56 -5.21
C ILE A 103 1.78 -1.57 -5.37
N ILE A 104 0.65 -1.36 -4.69
CA ILE A 104 -0.51 -2.28 -4.77
C ILE A 104 -1.03 -2.50 -6.19
N PHE A 105 -0.85 -1.55 -7.11
CA PHE A 105 -1.32 -1.72 -8.50
C PHE A 105 -0.40 -2.55 -9.36
N ASN A 106 0.80 -2.88 -8.88
CA ASN A 106 1.77 -3.72 -9.56
C ASN A 106 1.59 -5.20 -9.17
N TYR A 107 0.81 -5.50 -8.12
CA TYR A 107 0.45 -6.85 -7.76
C TYR A 107 -0.77 -7.33 -8.54
N ASP A 108 -0.59 -8.34 -9.40
CA ASP A 108 -1.58 -8.82 -10.36
C ASP A 108 -2.37 -10.05 -9.90
N LYS A 109 -2.03 -10.62 -8.73
CA LYS A 109 -2.62 -11.87 -8.22
C LYS A 109 -3.79 -11.67 -7.26
N PHE A 110 -4.33 -10.46 -7.16
CA PHE A 110 -5.55 -10.26 -6.37
C PHE A 110 -6.71 -11.08 -6.95
N PRO A 111 -7.50 -11.78 -6.11
CA PRO A 111 -8.65 -12.56 -6.58
C PRO A 111 -9.86 -11.69 -6.92
N PHE A 112 -9.70 -10.36 -6.94
CA PHE A 112 -10.73 -9.38 -7.17
C PHE A 112 -10.22 -8.26 -8.08
N SER A 113 -11.16 -7.48 -8.63
CA SER A 113 -10.86 -6.23 -9.32
C SER A 113 -11.25 -5.04 -8.45
N PHE A 114 -10.44 -3.99 -8.48
CA PHE A 114 -10.79 -2.70 -7.88
C PHE A 114 -11.98 -2.07 -8.62
N ASP A 115 -13.00 -1.62 -7.88
CA ASP A 115 -14.10 -0.83 -8.44
C ASP A 115 -13.63 0.56 -8.86
N ARG A 116 -12.67 1.13 -8.12
CA ARG A 116 -11.99 2.39 -8.45
C ARG A 116 -10.52 2.30 -8.06
N LYS A 117 -9.68 2.93 -8.86
CA LYS A 117 -8.24 3.08 -8.63
C LYS A 117 -7.91 4.56 -8.60
N TYR A 118 -7.33 5.02 -7.51
CA TYR A 118 -6.78 6.36 -7.39
C TYR A 118 -5.26 6.25 -7.28
N PHE A 119 -4.55 7.09 -8.02
CA PHE A 119 -3.09 7.15 -7.99
C PHE A 119 -2.67 8.57 -7.62
N VAL A 120 -2.07 8.72 -6.45
CA VAL A 120 -1.62 10.01 -5.93
C VAL A 120 -0.25 10.33 -6.53
N THR A 121 -0.13 11.51 -7.15
CA THR A 121 1.12 11.98 -7.75
C THR A 121 1.62 13.23 -7.04
N LEU A 122 2.93 13.41 -7.05
CA LEU A 122 3.63 14.64 -6.71
C LEU A 122 4.71 14.89 -7.77
N ASN A 123 5.22 16.10 -7.86
CA ASN A 123 6.48 16.32 -8.58
C ASN A 123 7.66 15.80 -7.74
N LYS A 124 8.81 15.59 -8.41
CA LYS A 124 10.00 15.00 -7.78
C LYS A 124 10.47 15.78 -6.57
N ASP A 125 10.57 17.10 -6.70
CA ASP A 125 11.13 17.97 -5.66
C ASP A 125 10.27 17.97 -4.39
N GLU A 126 8.95 18.06 -4.54
CA GLU A 126 8.01 17.98 -3.41
C GLU A 126 8.04 16.59 -2.76
N CYS A 127 8.10 15.52 -3.56
CA CYS A 127 8.22 14.15 -3.06
C CYS A 127 9.49 13.97 -2.22
N TRP A 128 10.62 14.44 -2.76
CA TRP A 128 11.92 14.41 -2.08
C TRP A 128 11.89 15.21 -0.79
N GLN A 129 11.40 16.46 -0.81
CA GLN A 129 11.33 17.31 0.38
C GLN A 129 10.53 16.66 1.51
N ARG A 130 9.40 16.00 1.19
CA ARG A 130 8.59 15.30 2.18
C ARG A 130 9.25 14.02 2.68
N ARG A 131 9.90 13.25 1.81
CA ARG A 131 10.59 12.00 2.20
C ARG A 131 11.82 12.28 3.04
N ASN A 132 12.60 13.30 2.69
CA ASN A 132 13.85 13.64 3.35
C ASN A 132 13.68 14.05 4.83
N VAL A 133 12.49 14.48 5.23
CA VAL A 133 12.15 14.80 6.63
C VAL A 133 11.46 13.64 7.37
N ARG A 134 11.13 12.55 6.67
CA ARG A 134 10.49 11.38 7.27
C ARG A 134 11.56 10.39 7.74
N GLU A 135 11.39 9.90 8.96
CA GLU A 135 12.27 8.87 9.51
C GLU A 135 11.76 7.48 9.10
N TYR A 136 12.59 6.75 8.36
CA TYR A 136 12.38 5.34 8.01
C TYR A 136 13.33 4.46 8.82
N ILE A 137 12.90 3.23 9.08
CA ILE A 137 13.70 2.19 9.73
C ILE A 137 13.70 0.98 8.79
N PRO A 138 14.86 0.55 8.25
CA PRO A 138 16.16 1.21 8.35
C PRO A 138 16.18 2.59 7.63
N LYS A 139 17.10 3.46 8.04
CA LYS A 139 17.23 4.80 7.44
C LYS A 139 17.67 4.70 5.97
N ASP A 140 16.98 5.44 5.10
CA ASP A 140 17.35 5.59 3.69
C ASP A 140 18.85 5.95 3.54
N PRO A 141 19.64 5.16 2.79
CA PRO A 141 21.03 5.47 2.49
C PRO A 141 21.14 6.60 1.44
N ASP A 142 22.33 7.21 1.35
CA ASP A 142 22.59 8.26 0.37
C ASP A 142 22.32 7.76 -1.06
N GLY A 143 21.58 8.55 -1.85
CA GLY A 143 21.20 8.20 -3.23
C GLY A 143 20.03 7.21 -3.35
N TYR A 144 19.51 6.65 -2.25
CA TYR A 144 18.40 5.70 -2.28
C TYR A 144 17.16 6.24 -3.01
N PHE A 145 16.87 7.52 -2.79
CA PHE A 145 15.71 8.15 -3.40
C PHE A 145 15.77 8.11 -4.92
N ASP A 146 16.91 8.46 -5.51
CA ASP A 146 17.09 8.49 -6.96
C ASP A 146 17.23 7.10 -7.60
N VAL A 147 17.70 6.11 -6.83
CA VAL A 147 17.96 4.75 -7.33
C VAL A 147 16.74 3.84 -7.19
N CYS A 148 15.96 3.97 -6.11
CA CYS A 148 14.90 3.02 -5.76
C CYS A 148 13.53 3.65 -5.60
N VAL A 149 13.44 4.84 -5.02
CA VAL A 149 12.16 5.43 -4.60
C VAL A 149 11.47 6.18 -5.70
N TRP A 150 12.25 6.94 -6.47
CA TRP A 150 11.74 7.79 -7.52
C TRP A 150 12.09 7.19 -8.87
N PRO A 151 11.17 7.15 -9.84
CA PRO A 151 9.75 7.55 -9.83
C PRO A 151 8.75 6.43 -9.49
#